data_AF-A0A2R7QMX7-F1
#
_entry.id   AF-A0A2R7QMX7-F1
#
_cell.length_a   1.000
_cell.length_b   1.000
_cell.length_c   1.000
_cell.angle_alpha   90.00
_cell.angle_beta   90.00
_cell.angle_gamma   90.00
#
_symmetry.space_group_name_H-M   'P 1'
#
loop_
_entity.id
_entity.type
_entity.pdbx_description
1 polymer ?
#
loop_
_entity_poly.entity_id
_entity_poly.type
_entity_poly.pdbx_seq_one_letter_code
_entity_poly.pdbx_strand_id
1 'polypeptide(L)'
;MTTENFDSAESLEERILGGLDAEQREVASTLNGPLCVLAGAGTGKTRAITHRIAYGVHSGVYSPQRLLAVTFTARAAAEMRSRLRDLGVGNVQARTFHAAALRQLQFFWPQAVGGTLPNLLDHKAQMIAEASRRLRLSTDRASIRDLASEIEWAKVSMLTPANYLENAQGRGTPGGFDLTAVARVFQSYEDVKTDRNVIDFEDVLLITVGILQEDQKVAATVREQYRHFVVDEYQDVSPLQQRLLELWLGGRDELCVVGDASQTIYSFTGASPKHLLGFKALYPEANVVKLIRDYRSTPQVVKLANDLLAARRSGGPVADAAWATPLQLVAQRPAGPVPQFTECTDDEAEAATVALKVRELLDAGTPASQVAVLFRTNGQSEAYEQALAAAGIGYQLRGGERF
;
A
#
# COMPACT_ATOMS: atom_id res chain seq x y z
N MET A 1 -47.74 2.51 -39.01
CA MET A 1 -46.48 3.27 -39.20
C MET A 1 -46.37 4.20 -38.01
N THR A 2 -45.48 4.07 -37.05
CA THR A 2 -44.28 3.24 -36.85
C THR A 2 -44.08 3.25 -35.35
N THR A 3 -44.15 2.09 -34.71
CA THR A 3 -43.74 1.89 -33.31
C THR A 3 -42.22 1.98 -33.28
N GLU A 4 -41.69 3.10 -32.83
CA GLU A 4 -40.28 3.23 -32.47
C GLU A 4 -40.03 2.50 -31.14
N ASN A 5 -39.55 1.26 -31.26
CA ASN A 5 -38.83 0.57 -30.19
C ASN A 5 -37.44 1.21 -30.09
N PHE A 6 -37.24 2.13 -29.15
CA PHE A 6 -35.91 2.52 -28.69
C PHE A 6 -35.78 2.13 -27.22
N ASP A 7 -35.48 0.85 -27.00
CA ASP A 7 -34.89 0.40 -25.75
C ASP A 7 -33.89 -0.71 -26.10
N SER A 8 -32.79 -0.30 -26.75
CA SER A 8 -31.62 -1.17 -26.87
C SER A 8 -31.02 -1.28 -25.47
N ALA A 9 -31.37 -2.34 -24.74
CA ALA A 9 -30.72 -2.68 -23.49
C ALA A 9 -29.20 -2.73 -23.74
N GLU A 10 -28.48 -1.73 -23.22
CA GLU A 10 -27.03 -1.63 -23.33
C GLU A 10 -26.41 -2.94 -22.84
N SER A 11 -25.56 -3.57 -23.65
CA SER A 11 -25.00 -4.86 -23.31
C SER A 11 -24.22 -4.78 -21.99
N LEU A 12 -24.16 -5.87 -21.22
CA LEU A 12 -23.38 -5.90 -19.97
C LEU A 12 -21.94 -5.41 -20.21
N GLU A 13 -21.37 -5.84 -21.33
CA GLU A 13 -20.03 -5.50 -21.76
C GLU A 13 -19.90 -4.00 -22.03
N GLU A 14 -20.89 -3.36 -22.64
CA GLU A 14 -20.88 -1.92 -22.91
C GLU A 14 -21.09 -1.10 -21.62
N ARG A 15 -22.05 -1.52 -20.78
CA ARG A 15 -22.32 -0.89 -19.48
C ARG A 15 -21.12 -0.89 -18.54
N ILE A 16 -20.36 -1.98 -18.49
CA ILE A 16 -19.22 -2.12 -17.57
C ILE A 16 -17.89 -1.79 -18.25
N LEU A 17 -17.67 -2.15 -19.52
CA LEU A 17 -16.35 -2.00 -20.17
C LEU A 17 -16.28 -0.84 -21.18
N GLY A 18 -17.39 -0.18 -21.52
CA GLY A 18 -17.45 0.80 -22.61
C GLY A 18 -16.56 2.04 -22.44
N GLY A 19 -16.22 2.41 -21.20
CA GLY A 19 -15.37 3.58 -20.91
C GLY A 19 -13.89 3.28 -20.67
N LEU A 20 -13.46 2.03 -20.86
CA LEU A 20 -12.08 1.59 -20.62
C LEU A 20 -11.26 1.65 -21.92
N ASP A 21 -9.98 1.96 -21.81
CA ASP A 21 -9.05 1.75 -22.92
C ASP A 21 -8.79 0.25 -23.15
N ALA A 22 -8.03 -0.08 -24.21
CA ALA A 22 -7.81 -1.46 -24.61
C ALA A 22 -7.14 -2.30 -23.50
N GLU A 23 -6.11 -1.75 -22.87
CA GLU A 23 -5.35 -2.43 -21.83
C GLU A 23 -6.15 -2.55 -20.51
N GLN A 24 -6.92 -1.52 -20.13
CA GLN A 24 -7.85 -1.57 -19.01
C GLN A 24 -8.99 -2.57 -19.26
N ARG A 25 -9.51 -2.65 -20.49
CA ARG A 25 -10.52 -3.63 -20.89
C ARG A 25 -9.97 -5.05 -20.79
N GLU A 26 -8.74 -5.28 -21.25
CA GLU A 26 -8.06 -6.57 -21.11
C GLU A 26 -7.93 -7.00 -19.64
N VAL A 27 -7.53 -6.10 -18.74
CA VAL A 27 -7.53 -6.36 -17.28
C VAL A 27 -8.92 -6.72 -16.77
N ALA A 28 -9.94 -6.00 -17.22
CA ALA A 28 -11.31 -6.19 -16.76
C ALA A 28 -11.96 -7.48 -17.29
N SER A 29 -11.61 -7.93 -18.49
CA SER A 29 -12.16 -9.13 -19.12
C SER A 29 -11.41 -10.42 -18.81
N THR A 30 -10.17 -10.36 -18.31
CA THR A 30 -9.32 -11.53 -18.05
C THR A 30 -9.68 -12.24 -16.74
N LEU A 31 -10.87 -12.80 -16.60
CA LEU A 31 -11.42 -13.17 -15.27
C LEU A 31 -10.83 -14.43 -14.62
N ASN A 32 -10.16 -15.29 -15.40
CA ASN A 32 -9.65 -16.59 -14.94
C ASN A 32 -8.12 -16.62 -14.87
N GLY A 33 -7.61 -17.44 -13.96
CA GLY A 33 -6.17 -17.64 -13.75
C GLY A 33 -5.47 -16.43 -13.13
N PRO A 34 -4.15 -16.54 -12.93
CA PRO A 34 -3.35 -15.49 -12.33
C PRO A 34 -3.16 -14.32 -13.29
N LEU A 35 -3.36 -13.10 -12.80
CA LEU A 35 -3.17 -11.87 -13.56
C LEU A 35 -2.22 -10.94 -12.81
N CYS A 36 -1.19 -10.45 -13.50
CA CYS A 36 -0.33 -9.37 -13.04
C CYS A 36 -0.55 -8.13 -13.89
N VAL A 37 -0.93 -7.02 -13.24
CA VAL A 37 -1.11 -5.73 -13.90
C VAL A 37 0.03 -4.81 -13.47
N LEU A 38 0.94 -4.55 -14.39
CA LEU A 38 2.02 -3.58 -14.22
C LEU A 38 1.48 -2.22 -14.64
N ALA A 39 1.26 -1.32 -13.69
CA ALA A 39 0.47 -0.13 -13.97
C ALA A 39 1.09 1.14 -13.39
N GLY A 40 1.53 2.01 -14.29
CA GLY A 40 2.19 3.26 -13.92
C GLY A 40 1.31 4.25 -13.18
N ALA A 41 1.92 5.33 -12.70
CA ALA A 41 1.20 6.41 -12.03
C ALA A 41 0.11 7.00 -12.96
N GLY A 42 -1.09 7.19 -12.40
CA GLY A 42 -2.21 7.84 -13.10
C GLY A 42 -2.80 7.05 -14.29
N THR A 43 -2.46 5.76 -14.43
CA THR A 43 -2.92 4.91 -15.55
C THR A 43 -4.30 4.28 -15.36
N GLY A 44 -4.97 4.59 -14.24
CA GLY A 44 -6.28 4.03 -13.93
C GLY A 44 -6.26 2.65 -13.27
N LYS A 45 -5.17 2.26 -12.58
CA LYS A 45 -5.05 1.06 -11.72
C LYS A 45 -6.37 0.65 -11.05
N THR A 46 -6.85 1.51 -10.15
CA THR A 46 -8.07 1.27 -9.37
C THR A 46 -9.32 1.15 -10.24
N ARG A 47 -9.38 1.88 -11.37
CA ARG A 47 -10.49 1.77 -12.33
C ARG A 47 -10.48 0.39 -12.99
N ALA A 48 -9.34 -0.07 -13.50
CA ALA A 48 -9.24 -1.38 -14.15
C ALA A 48 -9.66 -2.53 -13.21
N ILE A 49 -9.18 -2.54 -11.95
CA ILE A 49 -9.53 -3.60 -10.99
C ILE A 49 -10.98 -3.54 -10.49
N THR A 50 -11.55 -2.35 -10.31
CA THR A 50 -12.96 -2.23 -9.88
C THR A 50 -13.90 -2.67 -10.99
N HIS A 51 -13.58 -2.33 -12.24
CA HIS A 51 -14.32 -2.82 -13.40
C HIS A 51 -14.13 -4.33 -13.63
N ARG A 52 -12.93 -4.88 -13.38
CA ARG A 52 -12.70 -6.33 -13.38
C ARG A 52 -13.62 -7.05 -12.40
N ILE A 53 -13.65 -6.60 -11.15
CA ILE A 53 -14.48 -7.19 -10.11
C ILE A 53 -15.96 -7.09 -10.51
N ALA A 54 -16.40 -5.91 -10.94
CA ALA A 54 -17.78 -5.69 -11.35
C ALA A 54 -18.17 -6.58 -12.54
N TYR A 55 -17.33 -6.64 -13.58
CA TYR A 55 -17.58 -7.45 -14.75
C TYR A 55 -17.64 -8.93 -14.40
N GLY A 56 -16.70 -9.43 -13.59
CA GLY A 56 -16.70 -10.83 -13.15
C GLY A 56 -17.89 -11.21 -12.28
N VAL A 57 -18.39 -10.29 -11.45
CA VAL A 57 -19.61 -10.52 -10.67
C VAL A 57 -20.84 -10.53 -11.57
N HIS A 58 -21.02 -9.52 -12.43
CA HIS A 58 -22.20 -9.42 -13.29
C HIS A 58 -22.23 -10.51 -14.39
N SER A 59 -21.09 -11.04 -14.81
CA SER A 59 -21.00 -12.16 -15.74
C SER A 59 -21.18 -13.53 -15.07
N GLY A 60 -21.26 -13.58 -13.73
CA GLY A 60 -21.47 -14.81 -12.95
C GLY A 60 -20.20 -15.63 -12.69
N VAL A 61 -19.02 -15.15 -13.12
CA VAL A 61 -17.73 -15.82 -12.85
C VAL A 61 -17.33 -15.68 -11.39
N TYR A 62 -17.58 -14.51 -10.77
CA TYR A 62 -17.27 -14.24 -9.38
C TYR A 62 -18.53 -14.25 -8.52
N SER A 63 -18.47 -14.98 -7.40
CA SER A 63 -19.39 -14.78 -6.30
C SER A 63 -18.89 -13.63 -5.42
N PRO A 64 -19.66 -12.54 -5.22
CA PRO A 64 -19.20 -11.37 -4.47
C PRO A 64 -18.72 -11.67 -3.05
N GLN A 65 -19.39 -12.59 -2.37
CA GLN A 65 -19.07 -13.00 -1.01
C GLN A 65 -17.79 -13.84 -0.96
N ARG A 66 -17.40 -14.43 -2.11
CA ARG A 66 -16.20 -15.25 -2.27
C ARG A 66 -15.02 -14.51 -2.90
N LEU A 67 -15.10 -13.19 -3.04
CA LEU A 67 -14.02 -12.35 -3.52
C LEU A 67 -13.53 -11.43 -2.38
N LEU A 68 -12.21 -11.38 -2.20
CA LEU A 68 -11.55 -10.42 -1.32
C LEU A 68 -10.64 -9.50 -2.12
N ALA A 69 -11.00 -8.22 -2.15
CA ALA A 69 -10.12 -7.17 -2.63
C ALA A 69 -9.27 -6.63 -1.46
N VAL A 70 -7.96 -6.66 -1.62
CA VAL A 70 -6.98 -6.29 -0.60
C VAL A 70 -6.25 -5.03 -1.06
N THR A 71 -6.16 -4.03 -0.19
CA THR A 71 -5.49 -2.75 -0.46
C THR A 71 -4.50 -2.42 0.64
N PHE A 72 -3.49 -1.58 0.36
CA PHE A 72 -2.50 -1.20 1.38
C PHE A 72 -3.08 -0.31 2.50
N THR A 73 -3.93 0.68 2.18
CA THR A 73 -4.45 1.65 3.16
C THR A 73 -5.96 1.53 3.40
N ALA A 74 -6.42 1.94 4.59
CA ALA A 74 -7.85 1.98 4.91
C ALA A 74 -8.63 2.95 3.99
N ARG A 75 -7.98 4.04 3.57
CA ARG A 75 -8.52 5.01 2.59
C ARG A 75 -8.71 4.37 1.22
N ALA A 76 -7.71 3.64 0.71
CA ALA A 76 -7.82 2.92 -0.56
C ALA A 76 -8.92 1.86 -0.51
N ALA A 77 -9.04 1.12 0.60
CA ALA A 77 -10.14 0.18 0.79
C ALA A 77 -11.51 0.88 0.74
N ALA A 78 -11.65 2.05 1.40
CA ALA A 78 -12.89 2.82 1.41
C ALA A 78 -13.26 3.36 0.02
N GLU A 79 -12.28 3.88 -0.70
CA GLU A 79 -12.46 4.36 -2.08
C GLU A 79 -12.87 3.22 -3.01
N MET A 80 -12.19 2.07 -2.92
CA MET A 80 -12.54 0.87 -3.68
C MET A 80 -13.97 0.39 -3.38
N ARG A 81 -14.38 0.35 -2.10
CA ARG A 81 -15.77 0.01 -1.74
C ARG A 81 -16.77 0.98 -2.35
N SER A 82 -16.45 2.27 -2.44
CA SER A 82 -17.33 3.25 -3.08
C SER A 82 -17.50 2.96 -4.56
N ARG A 83 -16.38 2.81 -5.28
CA ARG A 83 -16.39 2.48 -6.71
C ARG A 83 -17.14 1.17 -7.01
N LEU A 84 -16.96 0.14 -6.17
CA LEU A 84 -17.68 -1.13 -6.30
C LEU A 84 -19.19 -1.00 -6.06
N ARG A 85 -19.62 -0.13 -5.12
CA ARG A 85 -21.05 0.18 -4.94
C ARG A 85 -21.62 0.89 -6.18
N ASP A 86 -20.89 1.85 -6.73
CA ASP A 86 -21.32 2.60 -7.90
C ASP A 86 -21.48 1.69 -9.14
N LEU A 87 -20.67 0.62 -9.21
CA LEU A 87 -20.76 -0.43 -10.22
C LEU A 87 -21.80 -1.54 -9.91
N GLY A 88 -22.58 -1.40 -8.84
CA GLY A 88 -23.64 -2.34 -8.47
C GLY A 88 -23.18 -3.63 -7.78
N VAL A 89 -21.95 -3.66 -7.26
CA VAL A 89 -21.34 -4.85 -6.61
C VAL A 89 -20.84 -4.53 -5.20
N GLY A 90 -21.63 -3.75 -4.46
CA GLY A 90 -21.30 -3.24 -3.13
C GLY A 90 -21.14 -4.29 -2.01
N ASN A 91 -21.54 -5.53 -2.28
CA ASN A 91 -21.41 -6.68 -1.38
C ASN A 91 -20.02 -7.35 -1.44
N VAL A 92 -19.17 -6.96 -2.39
CA VAL A 92 -17.77 -7.39 -2.43
C VAL A 92 -17.00 -6.84 -1.25
N GLN A 93 -16.17 -7.67 -0.63
CA GLN A 93 -15.32 -7.23 0.47
C GLN A 93 -14.05 -6.56 -0.06
N ALA A 94 -13.83 -5.29 0.32
CA ALA A 94 -12.56 -4.60 0.12
C ALA A 94 -11.97 -4.13 1.47
N ARG A 95 -10.79 -4.63 1.82
CA ARG A 95 -10.15 -4.47 3.15
C ARG A 95 -8.63 -4.30 3.01
N THR A 96 -7.96 -3.87 4.07
CA THR A 96 -6.50 -4.04 4.17
C THR A 96 -6.14 -5.45 4.62
N PHE A 97 -4.88 -5.87 4.44
CA PHE A 97 -4.37 -7.13 4.98
C PHE A 97 -4.68 -7.26 6.48
N HIS A 98 -4.31 -6.26 7.28
CA HIS A 98 -4.57 -6.22 8.72
C HIS A 98 -6.07 -6.30 9.05
N ALA A 99 -6.93 -5.55 8.36
CA ALA A 99 -8.36 -5.57 8.62
C ALA A 99 -9.02 -6.91 8.24
N ALA A 100 -8.51 -7.60 7.22
CA ALA A 100 -8.96 -8.94 6.85
C ALA A 100 -8.46 -9.99 7.85
N ALA A 101 -7.18 -9.93 8.23
CA ALA A 101 -6.56 -10.82 9.21
C ALA A 101 -7.21 -10.68 10.60
N LEU A 102 -7.36 -9.46 11.11
CA LEU A 102 -8.00 -9.21 12.41
C LEU A 102 -9.42 -9.76 12.48
N ARG A 103 -10.20 -9.60 11.40
CA ARG A 103 -11.55 -10.18 11.31
C ARG A 103 -11.52 -11.70 11.37
N GLN A 104 -10.55 -12.34 10.70
CA GLN A 104 -10.38 -13.79 10.76
C GLN A 104 -9.95 -14.23 12.16
N LEU A 105 -8.98 -13.55 12.79
CA LEU A 105 -8.59 -13.81 14.17
C LEU A 105 -9.78 -13.71 15.11
N GLN A 106 -10.52 -12.61 15.09
CA GLN A 106 -11.69 -12.44 15.96
C GLN A 106 -12.72 -13.58 15.80
N PHE A 107 -12.89 -14.09 14.59
CA PHE A 107 -13.83 -15.18 14.31
C PHE A 107 -13.29 -16.55 14.77
N PHE A 108 -12.03 -16.86 14.47
CA PHE A 108 -11.45 -18.19 14.74
C PHE A 108 -10.76 -18.31 16.10
N TRP A 109 -10.48 -17.20 16.81
CA TRP A 109 -9.76 -17.22 18.08
C TRP A 109 -10.35 -18.18 19.12
N PRO A 110 -11.68 -18.19 19.38
CA PRO A 110 -12.25 -19.07 20.39
C PRO A 110 -12.07 -20.57 20.05
N GLN A 111 -11.97 -20.90 18.77
CA GLN A 111 -11.82 -22.28 18.29
C GLN A 111 -10.35 -22.71 18.19
N ALA A 112 -9.47 -21.83 17.72
CA ALA A 112 -8.07 -22.13 17.45
C ALA A 112 -7.18 -22.01 18.70
N VAL A 113 -7.40 -20.98 19.52
CA VAL A 113 -6.57 -20.68 20.69
C VAL A 113 -7.36 -20.85 21.99
N GLY A 114 -8.63 -20.42 21.99
CA GLY A 114 -9.47 -20.37 23.18
C GLY A 114 -9.38 -19.04 23.93
N GLY A 115 -10.39 -18.77 24.75
CA GLY A 115 -10.49 -17.51 25.50
C GLY A 115 -10.80 -16.30 24.62
N THR A 116 -10.37 -15.12 25.07
CA THR A 116 -10.59 -13.84 24.39
C THR A 116 -9.34 -13.40 23.65
N LEU A 117 -9.50 -12.89 22.43
CA LEU A 117 -8.42 -12.25 21.68
C LEU A 117 -7.80 -11.12 22.53
N PRO A 118 -6.47 -11.09 22.73
CA PRO A 118 -5.77 -10.01 23.39
C PRO A 118 -6.07 -8.63 22.78
N ASN A 119 -5.98 -7.58 23.60
CA ASN A 119 -6.18 -6.23 23.11
C ASN A 119 -5.04 -5.82 22.16
N LEU A 120 -5.41 -5.10 21.11
CA LEU A 120 -4.46 -4.52 20.16
C LEU A 120 -3.82 -3.27 20.77
N LEU A 121 -2.50 -3.18 20.67
CA LEU A 121 -1.72 -2.04 21.13
C LEU A 121 -1.82 -0.89 20.14
N ASP A 122 -2.24 0.29 20.61
CA ASP A 122 -2.28 1.51 19.79
C ASP A 122 -0.88 2.05 19.50
N HIS A 123 0.01 2.09 20.51
CA HIS A 123 1.36 2.66 20.36
C HIS A 123 2.45 1.80 21.02
N LYS A 124 3.51 1.46 20.27
CA LYS A 124 4.63 0.62 20.72
C LYS A 124 5.56 1.32 21.71
N ALA A 125 5.57 2.64 21.75
CA ALA A 125 6.59 3.44 22.44
C ALA A 125 6.72 3.13 23.94
N GLN A 126 5.61 2.98 24.66
CA GLN A 126 5.64 2.71 26.10
C GLN A 126 6.23 1.34 26.43
N MET A 127 5.89 0.33 25.63
CA MET A 127 6.38 -1.04 25.83
C MET A 127 7.84 -1.18 25.44
N ILE A 128 8.27 -0.51 24.37
CA ILE A 128 9.69 -0.45 23.99
C ILE A 128 10.51 0.26 25.07
N ALA A 129 10.02 1.39 25.59
CA ALA A 129 10.69 2.08 26.71
C ALA A 129 10.80 1.20 27.96
N GLU A 130 9.79 0.38 28.25
CA GLU A 130 9.87 -0.62 29.32
C GLU A 130 10.90 -1.71 29.01
N ALA A 131 10.86 -2.30 27.82
CA ALA A 131 11.80 -3.33 27.38
C ALA A 131 13.26 -2.85 27.47
N SER A 132 13.54 -1.64 26.97
CA SER A 132 14.86 -1.01 27.07
C SER A 132 15.30 -0.79 28.53
N ARG A 133 14.37 -0.38 29.42
CA ARG A 133 14.66 -0.23 30.86
C ARG A 133 14.97 -1.55 31.55
N ARG A 134 14.27 -2.65 31.21
CA ARG A 134 14.57 -4.00 31.73
C ARG A 134 16.01 -4.42 31.43
N LEU A 135 16.54 -3.95 30.30
CA LEU A 135 17.91 -4.21 29.85
C LEU A 135 18.93 -3.16 30.31
N ARG A 136 18.51 -2.15 31.09
CA ARG A 136 19.34 -1.01 31.54
C ARG A 136 19.92 -0.18 30.39
N LEU A 137 19.20 -0.09 29.28
CA LEU A 137 19.56 0.75 28.14
C LEU A 137 18.96 2.16 28.31
N SER A 138 19.79 3.19 28.11
CA SER A 138 19.34 4.58 28.08
C SER A 138 18.70 4.89 26.72
N THR A 139 17.46 5.35 26.71
CA THR A 139 16.72 5.68 25.49
C THR A 139 16.08 7.05 25.60
N ASP A 140 15.91 7.69 24.46
CA ASP A 140 15.19 8.94 24.27
C ASP A 140 14.06 8.73 23.25
N ARG A 141 13.32 9.80 22.92
CA ARG A 141 12.17 9.67 21.99
C ARG A 141 12.59 9.22 20.60
N ALA A 142 13.75 9.66 20.13
CA ALA A 142 14.24 9.32 18.79
C ALA A 142 14.63 7.84 18.73
N SER A 143 15.41 7.37 19.70
CA SER A 143 15.82 5.97 19.75
C SER A 143 14.65 5.02 19.99
N ILE A 144 13.62 5.37 20.78
CA ILE A 144 12.39 4.56 20.90
C ILE A 144 11.66 4.45 19.55
N ARG A 145 11.53 5.54 18.81
CA ARG A 145 10.87 5.54 17.49
C ARG A 145 11.66 4.68 16.49
N ASP A 146 12.98 4.81 16.48
CA ASP A 146 13.84 4.07 15.58
C ASP A 146 13.83 2.56 15.92
N LEU A 147 13.86 2.20 17.21
CA LEU A 147 13.67 0.82 17.69
C LEU A 147 12.29 0.27 17.32
N ALA A 148 11.22 1.07 17.43
CA ALA A 148 9.88 0.65 17.03
C ALA A 148 9.80 0.33 15.53
N SER A 149 10.42 1.19 14.72
CA SER A 149 10.49 1.02 13.27
C SER A 149 11.31 -0.21 12.87
N GLU A 150 12.40 -0.48 13.60
CA GLU A 150 13.22 -1.68 13.42
C GLU A 150 12.47 -2.96 13.78
N ILE A 151 11.79 -2.99 14.93
CA ILE A 151 11.01 -4.16 15.35
C ILE A 151 9.89 -4.43 14.36
N GLU A 152 9.19 -3.39 13.89
CA GLU A 152 8.18 -3.52 12.84
C GLU A 152 8.78 -4.13 11.56
N TRP A 153 9.88 -3.56 11.08
CA TRP A 153 10.60 -4.08 9.90
C TRP A 153 11.02 -5.54 10.09
N ALA A 154 11.54 -5.90 11.26
CA ALA A 154 11.96 -7.26 11.57
C ALA A 154 10.77 -8.22 11.48
N LYS A 155 9.65 -7.88 12.13
CA LYS A 155 8.45 -8.73 12.17
C LYS A 155 7.79 -8.89 10.80
N VAL A 156 7.61 -7.82 10.04
CA VAL A 156 7.02 -7.91 8.69
C VAL A 156 7.95 -8.58 7.69
N SER A 157 9.27 -8.61 7.97
CA SER A 157 10.26 -9.41 7.25
C SER A 157 10.36 -10.86 7.75
N MET A 158 9.48 -11.26 8.68
CA MET A 158 9.44 -12.60 9.30
C MET A 158 10.70 -12.97 10.08
N LEU A 159 11.37 -11.99 10.67
CA LEU A 159 12.48 -12.19 11.59
C LEU A 159 11.95 -12.36 13.03
N THR A 160 12.65 -13.21 13.77
CA THR A 160 12.45 -13.47 15.19
C THR A 160 13.62 -12.87 15.98
N PRO A 161 13.50 -12.65 17.29
CA PRO A 161 14.63 -12.21 18.09
C PRO A 161 15.86 -13.15 17.97
N ALA A 162 15.63 -14.45 17.79
CA ALA A 162 16.68 -15.46 17.68
C ALA A 162 17.48 -15.37 16.37
N ASN A 163 16.83 -15.08 15.24
CA ASN A 163 17.48 -15.02 13.92
C ASN A 163 17.77 -13.59 13.44
N TYR A 164 17.33 -12.57 14.19
CA TYR A 164 17.50 -11.16 13.83
C TYR A 164 18.97 -10.82 13.56
N LEU A 165 19.89 -11.23 14.43
CA LEU A 165 21.31 -10.88 14.31
C LEU A 165 21.92 -11.38 12.99
N GLU A 166 21.55 -12.59 12.55
CA GLU A 166 22.07 -13.19 11.31
C GLU A 166 21.49 -12.50 10.07
N ASN A 167 20.22 -12.08 10.12
CA ASN A 167 19.47 -11.62 8.94
C ASN A 167 19.37 -10.09 8.83
N ALA A 168 19.70 -9.34 9.89
CA ALA A 168 19.72 -7.87 9.90
C ALA A 168 21.09 -7.29 9.52
N GLN A 169 22.02 -8.11 8.99
CA GLN A 169 23.32 -7.63 8.52
C GLN A 169 23.14 -6.59 7.41
N GLY A 170 23.82 -5.45 7.54
CA GLY A 170 23.66 -4.30 6.61
C GLY A 170 22.55 -3.31 6.98
N ARG A 171 21.75 -3.60 8.02
CA ARG A 171 20.94 -2.57 8.68
C ARG A 171 21.87 -1.58 9.41
N GLY A 172 21.40 -0.35 9.61
CA GLY A 172 22.11 0.67 10.37
C GLY A 172 22.20 0.35 11.87
N THR A 173 22.40 1.37 12.69
CA THR A 173 22.34 1.27 14.16
C THR A 173 21.07 1.98 14.68
N PRO A 174 19.90 1.31 14.73
CA PRO A 174 18.63 1.91 15.13
C PRO A 174 18.74 2.50 16.54
N GLY A 175 18.44 3.79 16.68
CA GLY A 175 18.57 4.48 17.96
C GLY A 175 20.01 4.51 18.52
N GLY A 176 21.03 4.28 17.68
CA GLY A 176 22.43 4.21 18.11
C GLY A 176 22.84 2.87 18.73
N PHE A 177 21.96 1.86 18.72
CA PHE A 177 22.26 0.54 19.27
C PHE A 177 22.85 -0.40 18.22
N ASP A 178 23.76 -1.27 18.65
CA ASP A 178 24.22 -2.39 17.83
C ASP A 178 23.11 -3.45 17.66
N LEU A 179 23.26 -4.32 16.65
CA LEU A 179 22.26 -5.34 16.33
C LEU A 179 22.01 -6.34 17.47
N THR A 180 22.99 -6.57 18.35
CA THR A 180 22.84 -7.48 19.50
C THR A 180 21.95 -6.85 20.56
N ALA A 181 22.16 -5.57 20.87
CA ALA A 181 21.31 -4.80 21.76
C ALA A 181 19.88 -4.71 21.21
N VAL A 182 19.71 -4.46 19.91
CA VAL A 182 18.40 -4.47 19.25
C VAL A 182 17.71 -5.83 19.37
N ALA A 183 18.41 -6.94 19.11
CA ALA A 183 17.84 -8.29 19.26
C ALA A 183 17.32 -8.55 20.68
N ARG A 184 18.06 -8.09 21.70
CA ARG A 184 17.66 -8.20 23.11
C ARG A 184 16.46 -7.32 23.42
N VAL A 185 16.42 -6.08 22.92
CA VAL A 185 15.25 -5.20 23.07
C VAL A 185 14.03 -5.82 22.39
N PHE A 186 14.19 -6.40 21.21
CA PHE A 186 13.13 -7.09 20.50
C PHE A 186 12.57 -8.27 21.32
N GLN A 187 13.43 -9.15 21.85
CA GLN A 187 12.98 -10.21 22.76
C GLN A 187 12.25 -9.64 23.98
N SER A 188 12.84 -8.66 24.66
CA SER A 188 12.23 -8.07 25.85
C SER A 188 10.90 -7.36 25.54
N TYR A 189 10.72 -6.84 24.33
CA TYR A 189 9.47 -6.24 23.89
C TYR A 189 8.37 -7.28 23.71
N GLU A 190 8.69 -8.43 23.09
CA GLU A 190 7.76 -9.56 22.97
C GLU A 190 7.39 -10.12 24.36
N ASP A 191 8.35 -10.20 25.29
CA ASP A 191 8.10 -10.61 26.68
C ASP A 191 7.15 -9.62 27.39
N VAL A 192 7.39 -8.31 27.27
CA VAL A 192 6.53 -7.25 27.87
C VAL A 192 5.10 -7.33 27.33
N LYS A 193 4.91 -7.58 26.03
CA LYS A 193 3.59 -7.75 25.44
C LYS A 193 2.88 -8.98 25.99
N THR A 194 3.60 -10.09 26.10
CA THR A 194 3.10 -11.35 26.65
C THR A 194 2.66 -11.17 28.10
N ASP A 195 3.49 -10.55 28.94
CA ASP A 195 3.17 -10.23 30.35
C ASP A 195 1.87 -9.41 30.48
N ARG A 196 1.62 -8.51 29.52
CA ARG A 196 0.47 -7.60 29.51
C ARG A 196 -0.75 -8.16 28.77
N ASN A 197 -0.64 -9.36 28.19
CA ASN A 197 -1.68 -9.97 27.37
C ASN A 197 -2.21 -9.02 26.29
N VAL A 198 -1.29 -8.47 25.50
CA VAL A 198 -1.58 -7.60 24.35
C VAL A 198 -0.84 -8.08 23.11
N ILE A 199 -1.34 -7.67 21.94
CA ILE A 199 -0.70 -7.91 20.64
C ILE A 199 -0.52 -6.58 19.91
N ASP A 200 0.46 -6.49 19.02
CA ASP A 200 0.61 -5.35 18.09
C ASP A 200 0.03 -5.64 16.70
N PHE A 201 0.14 -4.67 15.78
CA PHE A 201 -0.40 -4.81 14.43
C PHE A 201 0.27 -5.93 13.64
N GLU A 202 1.58 -6.16 13.83
CA GLU A 202 2.29 -7.22 13.11
C GLU A 202 1.92 -8.61 13.64
N ASP A 203 1.67 -8.73 14.95
CA ASP A 203 1.16 -9.95 15.59
C ASP A 203 -0.17 -10.41 14.98
N VAL A 204 -1.04 -9.48 14.59
CA VAL A 204 -2.29 -9.83 13.89
C VAL A 204 -1.99 -10.68 12.66
N LEU A 205 -0.98 -10.33 11.87
CA LEU A 205 -0.60 -11.10 10.70
C LEU A 205 0.13 -12.40 11.08
N LEU A 206 1.12 -12.31 12.00
CA LEU A 206 1.90 -13.47 12.44
C LEU A 206 1.03 -14.58 13.04
N ILE A 207 0.10 -14.22 13.93
CA ILE A 207 -0.79 -15.19 14.56
C ILE A 207 -1.78 -15.76 13.54
N THR A 208 -2.30 -14.94 12.61
CA THR A 208 -3.17 -15.45 11.54
C THR A 208 -2.43 -16.47 10.67
N VAL A 209 -1.18 -16.17 10.31
CA VAL A 209 -0.31 -17.08 9.57
C VAL A 209 -0.10 -18.38 10.34
N GLY A 210 0.24 -18.31 11.64
CA GLY A 210 0.41 -19.47 12.50
C GLY A 210 -0.84 -20.36 12.56
N ILE A 211 -2.01 -19.78 12.84
CA ILE A 211 -3.29 -20.50 12.90
C ILE A 211 -3.60 -21.19 11.56
N LEU A 212 -3.41 -20.51 10.42
CA LEU A 212 -3.69 -21.09 9.10
C LEU A 212 -2.70 -22.19 8.70
N GLN A 213 -1.49 -22.19 9.26
CA GLN A 213 -0.51 -23.25 9.04
C GLN A 213 -0.80 -24.49 9.88
N GLU A 214 -1.18 -24.29 11.15
CA GLU A 214 -1.34 -25.36 12.13
C GLU A 214 -2.74 -26.00 12.09
N ASP A 215 -3.79 -25.20 11.89
CA ASP A 215 -5.18 -25.67 11.84
C ASP A 215 -5.72 -25.72 10.40
N GLN A 216 -5.68 -26.92 9.82
CA GLN A 216 -6.18 -27.17 8.46
C GLN A 216 -7.69 -26.95 8.32
N LYS A 217 -8.49 -27.08 9.40
CA LYS A 217 -9.94 -26.84 9.34
C LYS A 217 -10.24 -25.35 9.23
N VAL A 218 -9.53 -24.53 10.01
CA VAL A 218 -9.61 -23.07 9.90
C VAL A 218 -9.15 -22.63 8.51
N ALA A 219 -8.01 -23.15 8.04
CA ALA A 219 -7.50 -22.83 6.71
C ALA A 219 -8.48 -23.21 5.59
N ALA A 220 -9.09 -24.40 5.65
CA ALA A 220 -10.11 -24.84 4.70
C ALA A 220 -11.34 -23.91 4.71
N THR A 221 -11.78 -23.46 5.89
CA THR A 221 -12.92 -22.54 6.03
C THR A 221 -12.62 -21.19 5.38
N VAL A 222 -11.44 -20.63 5.62
CA VAL A 222 -11.00 -19.37 4.99
C VAL A 222 -10.90 -19.51 3.47
N ARG A 223 -10.31 -20.62 3.00
CA ARG A 223 -10.16 -20.93 1.57
C ARG A 223 -11.48 -21.19 0.86
N GLU A 224 -12.50 -21.70 1.56
CA GLU A 224 -13.85 -21.86 1.03
C GLU A 224 -14.58 -20.51 0.96
N GLN A 225 -14.40 -19.67 1.99
CA GLN A 225 -14.98 -18.34 2.07
C GLN A 225 -14.42 -17.42 0.99
N TYR A 226 -13.12 -17.43 0.72
CA TYR A 226 -12.48 -16.55 -0.27
C TYR A 226 -11.82 -17.39 -1.36
N ARG A 227 -12.43 -17.37 -2.55
CA ARG A 227 -11.96 -18.07 -3.73
C ARG A 227 -11.11 -17.19 -4.63
N HIS A 228 -11.48 -15.92 -4.78
CA HIS A 228 -10.79 -14.97 -5.66
C HIS A 228 -10.17 -13.83 -4.87
N PHE A 229 -8.95 -13.45 -5.25
CA PHE A 229 -8.23 -12.34 -4.63
C PHE A 229 -7.86 -11.28 -5.66
N VAL A 230 -8.03 -10.02 -5.27
CA VAL A 230 -7.52 -8.86 -6.01
C VAL A 230 -6.65 -8.06 -5.06
N VAL A 231 -5.36 -7.89 -5.35
CA VAL A 231 -4.43 -7.16 -4.47
C VAL A 231 -3.92 -5.91 -5.18
N ASP A 232 -4.24 -4.75 -4.63
CA ASP A 232 -3.76 -3.45 -5.09
C ASP A 232 -2.49 -3.03 -4.35
N GLU A 233 -1.67 -2.20 -5.00
CA GLU A 233 -0.34 -1.76 -4.54
C GLU A 233 0.58 -2.94 -4.14
N TYR A 234 0.62 -3.97 -4.99
CA TYR A 234 1.35 -5.22 -4.72
C TYR A 234 2.87 -5.05 -4.60
N GLN A 235 3.44 -3.94 -5.09
CA GLN A 235 4.85 -3.60 -4.85
C GLN A 235 5.15 -3.33 -3.37
N ASP A 236 4.13 -2.94 -2.59
CA ASP A 236 4.27 -2.57 -1.18
C ASP A 236 3.96 -3.75 -0.23
N VAL A 237 3.74 -4.95 -0.78
CA VAL A 237 3.50 -6.16 0.01
C VAL A 237 4.79 -6.61 0.70
N SER A 238 4.72 -6.80 2.02
CA SER A 238 5.82 -7.33 2.82
C SER A 238 5.88 -8.88 2.75
N PRO A 239 7.02 -9.51 3.10
CA PRO A 239 7.12 -10.96 3.16
C PRO A 239 6.04 -11.63 4.01
N LEU A 240 5.69 -11.02 5.15
CA LEU A 240 4.62 -11.53 6.02
C LEU A 240 3.22 -11.44 5.36
N GLN A 241 2.93 -10.34 4.67
CA GLN A 241 1.67 -10.19 3.92
C GLN A 241 1.59 -11.16 2.74
N GLN A 242 2.70 -11.35 2.02
CA GLN A 242 2.82 -12.36 0.99
C GLN A 242 2.54 -13.76 1.55
N ARG A 243 3.15 -14.10 2.70
CA ARG A 243 2.95 -15.40 3.33
C ARG A 243 1.49 -15.64 3.71
N LEU A 244 0.82 -14.61 4.24
CA LEU A 244 -0.61 -14.68 4.54
C LEU A 244 -1.45 -14.90 3.28
N LEU A 245 -1.15 -14.20 2.18
CA LEU A 245 -1.83 -14.37 0.90
C LEU A 245 -1.69 -15.79 0.36
N GLU A 246 -0.49 -16.38 0.44
CA GLU A 246 -0.25 -17.78 0.03
C GLU A 246 -1.11 -18.77 0.80
N LEU A 247 -1.25 -18.57 2.13
CA LEU A 247 -2.06 -19.43 2.98
C LEU A 247 -3.56 -19.29 2.68
N TRP A 248 -4.01 -18.06 2.38
CA TRP A 248 -5.37 -17.78 1.92
C TRP A 248 -5.68 -18.43 0.57
N LEU A 249 -4.72 -18.44 -0.37
CA LEU A 249 -4.87 -19.09 -1.67
C LEU A 249 -4.87 -20.61 -1.54
N GLY A 250 -4.03 -21.17 -0.67
CA GLY A 250 -3.96 -22.61 -0.44
C GLY A 250 -3.53 -23.41 -1.67
N GLY A 251 -2.63 -22.86 -2.49
CA GLY A 251 -2.12 -23.47 -3.71
C GLY A 251 -2.92 -23.16 -4.97
N ARG A 252 -4.04 -22.42 -4.87
CA ARG A 252 -4.75 -21.92 -6.04
C ARG A 252 -4.14 -20.63 -6.59
N ASP A 253 -4.57 -20.25 -7.78
CA ASP A 253 -4.02 -19.16 -8.56
C ASP A 253 -5.07 -18.13 -9.03
N GLU A 254 -6.28 -18.13 -8.45
CA GLU A 254 -7.31 -17.10 -8.72
C GLU A 254 -6.95 -15.76 -8.04
N LEU A 255 -5.85 -15.17 -8.52
CA LEU A 255 -5.19 -14.00 -7.98
C LEU A 255 -4.94 -12.97 -9.08
N CYS A 256 -5.47 -11.76 -8.88
CA CYS A 256 -5.10 -10.58 -9.66
C CYS A 256 -4.27 -9.64 -8.80
N VAL A 257 -3.05 -9.34 -9.19
CA VAL A 257 -2.18 -8.36 -8.50
C VAL A 257 -1.97 -7.14 -9.37
N VAL A 258 -1.92 -5.96 -8.75
CA VAL A 258 -1.70 -4.69 -9.44
C VAL A 258 -0.65 -3.89 -8.70
N GLY A 259 0.32 -3.35 -9.42
CA GLY A 259 1.35 -2.53 -8.81
C GLY A 259 2.31 -1.87 -9.80
N ASP A 260 3.22 -1.08 -9.26
CA ASP A 260 4.32 -0.45 -10.00
C ASP A 260 5.60 -0.52 -9.17
N ALA A 261 6.58 -1.30 -9.62
CA ALA A 261 7.86 -1.42 -8.93
C ALA A 261 8.57 -0.06 -8.75
N SER A 262 8.34 0.91 -9.65
CA SER A 262 8.92 2.26 -9.54
C SER A 262 8.30 3.11 -8.43
N GLN A 263 7.18 2.69 -7.85
CA GLN A 263 6.46 3.35 -6.76
C GLN A 263 6.66 2.67 -5.41
N THR A 264 7.62 1.76 -5.28
CA THR A 264 7.92 1.11 -3.98
C THR A 264 8.63 2.09 -3.06
N ILE A 265 7.90 2.67 -2.11
CA ILE A 265 8.42 3.70 -1.19
C ILE A 265 8.39 3.28 0.28
N TYR A 266 7.79 2.13 0.60
CA TYR A 266 7.69 1.60 1.97
C TYR A 266 8.75 0.54 2.31
N SER A 267 9.90 0.53 1.62
CA SER A 267 10.96 -0.47 1.83
C SER A 267 11.55 -0.41 3.24
N PHE A 268 11.53 0.76 3.88
CA PHE A 268 11.97 0.95 5.27
C PHE A 268 11.08 0.21 6.29
N THR A 269 9.82 -0.07 5.94
CA THR A 269 8.89 -0.93 6.71
C THR A 269 8.74 -2.32 6.08
N GLY A 270 9.70 -2.76 5.26
CA GLY A 270 9.81 -4.14 4.77
C GLY A 270 9.01 -4.47 3.50
N ALA A 271 8.44 -3.47 2.82
CA ALA A 271 7.88 -3.66 1.49
C ALA A 271 8.95 -4.08 0.47
N SER A 272 8.57 -4.92 -0.49
CA SER A 272 9.49 -5.43 -1.51
C SER A 272 8.81 -5.62 -2.86
N PRO A 273 9.36 -5.05 -3.95
CA PRO A 273 8.79 -5.24 -5.29
C PRO A 273 9.10 -6.63 -5.85
N LYS A 274 9.90 -7.46 -5.15
CA LYS A 274 10.33 -8.79 -5.61
C LYS A 274 9.13 -9.69 -5.92
N HIS A 275 8.05 -9.60 -5.14
CA HIS A 275 6.83 -10.39 -5.37
C HIS A 275 6.13 -9.99 -6.67
N LEU A 276 6.06 -8.68 -6.97
CA LEU A 276 5.51 -8.18 -8.22
C LEU A 276 6.36 -8.57 -9.43
N LEU A 277 7.69 -8.38 -9.32
CA LEU A 277 8.63 -8.65 -10.41
C LEU A 277 8.80 -10.15 -10.68
N GLY A 278 8.75 -10.97 -9.63
CA GLY A 278 8.82 -12.43 -9.70
C GLY A 278 7.50 -13.12 -10.04
N PHE A 279 6.39 -12.38 -10.20
CA PHE A 279 5.06 -12.96 -10.32
C PHE A 279 4.93 -13.96 -11.47
N LYS A 280 5.42 -13.61 -12.67
CA LYS A 280 5.37 -14.50 -13.86
C LYS A 280 6.26 -15.73 -13.72
N ALA A 281 7.32 -15.66 -12.91
CA ALA A 281 8.16 -16.81 -12.61
C ALA A 281 7.45 -17.77 -11.62
N LEU A 282 6.71 -17.23 -10.65
CA LEU A 282 5.91 -18.01 -9.70
C LEU A 282 4.65 -18.62 -10.35
N TYR A 283 4.02 -17.88 -11.25
CA TYR A 283 2.84 -18.28 -12.01
C TYR A 283 3.14 -18.26 -13.51
N PRO A 284 3.70 -19.35 -14.09
CA PRO A 284 4.07 -19.41 -15.50
C PRO A 284 2.92 -19.13 -16.46
N GLU A 285 1.69 -19.49 -16.09
CA GLU A 285 0.47 -19.25 -16.88
C GLU A 285 -0.09 -17.81 -16.71
N ALA A 286 0.53 -16.96 -15.88
CA ALA A 286 -0.02 -15.65 -15.58
C ALA A 286 -0.08 -14.73 -16.79
N ASN A 287 -1.23 -14.08 -16.98
CA ASN A 287 -1.34 -12.98 -17.92
C ASN A 287 -0.65 -11.74 -17.33
N VAL A 288 0.09 -11.00 -18.15
CA VAL A 288 0.78 -9.77 -17.72
C VAL A 288 0.33 -8.62 -18.60
N VAL A 289 -0.43 -7.68 -18.02
CA VAL A 289 -0.95 -6.52 -18.74
C VAL A 289 -0.25 -5.26 -18.25
N LYS A 290 0.18 -4.39 -19.18
CA LYS A 290 0.86 -3.14 -18.86
C LYS A 290 -0.07 -1.95 -19.07
N LEU A 291 -0.42 -1.24 -18.02
CA LEU A 291 -1.14 0.04 -18.12
C LEU A 291 -0.12 1.17 -18.18
N ILE A 292 -0.02 1.83 -19.33
CA ILE A 292 0.98 2.89 -19.59
C ILE A 292 0.37 4.25 -19.95
N ARG A 293 -0.94 4.31 -20.21
CA ARG A 293 -1.62 5.56 -20.59
C ARG A 293 -1.94 6.37 -19.35
N ASP A 294 -1.26 7.49 -19.13
CA ASP A 294 -1.48 8.36 -17.98
C ASP A 294 -2.62 9.35 -18.27
N TYR A 295 -3.69 9.26 -17.47
CA TYR A 295 -4.85 10.14 -17.57
C TYR A 295 -4.80 11.29 -16.55
N ARG A 296 -3.80 11.30 -15.66
CA ARG A 296 -3.73 12.26 -14.54
C ARG A 296 -2.96 13.52 -14.92
N SER A 297 -1.86 13.39 -15.63
CA SER A 297 -0.82 14.41 -15.74
C SER A 297 -0.63 14.87 -17.19
N THR A 298 0.01 16.03 -17.35
CA THR A 298 0.28 16.63 -18.67
C THR A 298 1.47 15.93 -19.33
N PRO A 299 1.62 16.00 -20.67
CA PRO A 299 2.78 15.48 -21.38
C PRO A 299 4.13 15.96 -20.81
N GLN A 300 4.20 17.21 -20.33
CA GLN A 300 5.39 17.80 -19.73
C GLN A 300 5.78 17.13 -18.41
N VAL A 301 4.80 16.88 -17.53
CA VAL A 301 5.02 16.19 -16.24
C VAL A 301 5.37 14.72 -16.49
N VAL A 302 4.66 14.05 -17.40
CA VAL A 302 4.92 12.64 -17.75
C VAL A 302 6.32 12.48 -18.35
N LYS A 303 6.73 13.38 -19.25
CA LYS A 303 8.08 13.37 -19.80
C LYS A 303 9.13 13.52 -18.72
N LEU A 304 8.99 14.50 -17.83
CA LEU A 304 9.93 14.70 -16.71
C LEU A 304 10.02 13.45 -15.83
N ALA A 305 8.87 12.82 -15.52
CA ALA A 305 8.84 11.58 -14.76
C ALA A 305 9.60 10.45 -15.49
N ASN A 306 9.28 10.18 -16.76
CA ASN A 306 9.97 9.15 -17.56
C ASN A 306 11.48 9.39 -17.62
N ASP A 307 11.92 10.63 -17.85
CA ASP A 307 13.33 11.01 -17.91
C ASP A 307 14.04 10.78 -16.56
N LEU A 308 13.39 11.17 -15.45
CA LEU A 308 13.89 10.95 -14.10
C LEU A 308 14.04 9.46 -13.79
N LEU A 309 13.05 8.65 -14.16
CA LEU A 309 13.07 7.20 -13.95
C LEU A 309 14.16 6.53 -14.81
N ALA A 310 14.37 6.99 -16.05
CA ALA A 310 15.39 6.48 -16.95
C ALA A 310 16.81 6.86 -16.52
N ALA A 311 16.98 8.03 -15.90
CA ALA A 311 18.27 8.53 -15.41
C ALA A 311 18.71 7.94 -14.06
N ARG A 312 17.90 7.07 -13.44
CA ARG A 312 18.22 6.40 -12.17
C ARG A 312 19.54 5.64 -12.32
N ARG A 313 20.53 5.97 -11.48
CA ARG A 313 21.80 5.25 -11.41
C ARG A 313 21.71 4.18 -10.31
N SER A 314 22.06 2.94 -10.65
CA SER A 314 22.36 1.92 -9.65
C SER A 314 23.59 2.36 -8.86
N GLY A 315 23.47 2.55 -7.54
CA GLY A 315 24.59 3.01 -6.70
C GLY A 315 24.26 3.87 -5.48
N GLY A 316 22.99 4.01 -5.09
CA GLY A 316 22.66 4.53 -3.74
C GLY A 316 23.11 3.55 -2.64
N PRO A 317 23.12 3.95 -1.35
CA PRO A 317 23.57 3.11 -0.22
C PRO A 317 22.88 1.74 -0.11
N VAL A 318 21.72 1.58 -0.77
CA VAL A 318 20.97 0.33 -0.94
C VAL A 318 21.26 -0.24 -2.34
N ALA A 319 22.54 -0.51 -2.61
CA ALA A 319 23.07 -0.77 -3.96
C ALA A 319 22.67 -2.13 -4.59
N ASP A 320 21.98 -3.01 -3.85
CA ASP A 320 21.81 -4.41 -4.25
C ASP A 320 20.48 -4.74 -4.98
N ALA A 321 19.59 -3.77 -5.15
CA ALA A 321 18.41 -3.97 -6.00
C ALA A 321 18.65 -3.32 -7.37
N ALA A 322 18.94 -4.13 -8.39
CA ALA A 322 18.78 -3.69 -9.77
C ALA A 322 17.37 -3.11 -9.92
N TRP A 323 17.27 -1.82 -10.19
CA TRP A 323 15.98 -1.17 -10.42
C TRP A 323 15.27 -1.89 -11.57
N ALA A 324 14.01 -2.25 -11.37
CA ALA A 324 13.20 -2.79 -12.45
C ALA A 324 13.14 -1.79 -13.59
N THR A 325 13.10 -2.28 -14.84
CA THR A 325 12.89 -1.43 -16.00
C THR A 325 11.59 -0.64 -15.82
N PRO A 326 11.63 0.70 -15.76
CA PRO A 326 10.44 1.50 -15.51
C PRO A 326 9.46 1.39 -16.68
N LEU A 327 8.17 1.49 -16.38
CA LEU A 327 7.14 1.63 -17.40
C LEU A 327 7.28 3.00 -18.08
N GLN A 328 7.24 3.02 -19.41
CA GLN A 328 7.23 4.26 -20.19
C GLN A 328 5.80 4.77 -20.30
N LEU A 329 5.49 5.87 -19.60
CA LEU A 329 4.14 6.41 -19.56
C LEU A 329 3.85 7.32 -20.75
N VAL A 330 2.60 7.31 -21.22
CA VAL A 330 2.10 8.11 -22.33
C VAL A 330 0.94 8.97 -21.87
N ALA A 331 1.15 10.28 -21.79
CA ALA A 331 0.13 11.24 -21.36
C ALA A 331 -1.07 11.27 -22.32
N GLN A 332 -2.28 11.27 -21.76
CA GLN A 332 -3.54 11.39 -22.50
C GLN A 332 -4.17 12.79 -22.38
N ARG A 333 -3.66 13.62 -21.46
CA ARG A 333 -4.13 14.99 -21.29
C ARG A 333 -3.56 15.93 -22.36
N PRO A 334 -4.24 17.03 -22.66
CA PRO A 334 -3.66 18.12 -23.43
C PRO A 334 -2.36 18.64 -22.79
N ALA A 335 -1.53 19.30 -23.62
CA ALA A 335 -0.34 19.98 -23.17
C ALA A 335 -0.67 20.99 -22.05
N GLY A 336 0.20 21.06 -21.04
CA GLY A 336 0.10 22.03 -19.96
C GLY A 336 1.44 22.74 -19.69
N PRO A 337 1.57 23.44 -18.55
CA PRO A 337 2.78 24.18 -18.24
C PRO A 337 3.98 23.24 -18.05
N VAL A 338 5.16 23.75 -18.38
CA VAL A 338 6.43 23.05 -18.14
C VAL A 338 6.74 23.11 -16.63
N PRO A 339 7.12 21.99 -15.99
CA PRO A 339 7.60 22.00 -14.62
C PRO A 339 8.75 22.99 -14.43
N GLN A 340 8.68 23.80 -13.37
CA GLN A 340 9.69 24.81 -13.05
C GLN A 340 10.53 24.37 -11.86
N PHE A 341 11.81 24.71 -11.90
CA PHE A 341 12.74 24.56 -10.79
C PHE A 341 13.15 25.96 -10.30
N THR A 342 13.21 26.16 -8.99
CA THR A 342 13.60 27.44 -8.38
C THR A 342 14.50 27.12 -7.19
N GLU A 343 15.70 27.69 -7.20
CA GLU A 343 16.64 27.62 -6.08
C GLU A 343 16.42 28.82 -5.16
N CYS A 344 16.44 28.58 -3.85
CA CYS A 344 16.25 29.60 -2.81
C CYS A 344 17.47 29.60 -1.88
N THR A 345 17.68 30.70 -1.15
CA THR A 345 18.86 30.87 -0.27
C THR A 345 18.81 30.00 0.99
N ASP A 346 17.60 29.77 1.51
CA ASP A 346 17.32 29.01 2.72
C ASP A 346 15.86 28.48 2.69
N ASP A 347 15.51 27.68 3.70
CA ASP A 347 14.20 27.03 3.83
C ASP A 347 13.07 28.06 4.01
N GLU A 348 13.32 29.14 4.74
CA GLU A 348 12.36 30.24 4.95
C GLU A 348 12.06 30.99 3.64
N ALA A 349 13.08 31.28 2.83
CA ALA A 349 12.94 31.90 1.52
C ALA A 349 12.20 30.98 0.54
N GLU A 350 12.46 29.67 0.59
CA GLU A 350 11.69 28.68 -0.18
C GLU A 350 10.21 28.71 0.21
N ALA A 351 9.91 28.63 1.51
CA ALA A 351 8.55 28.65 2.01
C ALA A 351 7.79 29.94 1.63
N ALA A 352 8.45 31.10 1.75
CA ALA A 352 7.89 32.38 1.32
C ALA A 352 7.62 32.42 -0.19
N THR A 353 8.56 31.91 -1.01
CA THR A 353 8.41 31.81 -2.46
C THR A 353 7.25 30.90 -2.85
N VAL A 354 7.10 29.76 -2.17
CA VAL A 354 5.98 28.85 -2.37
C VAL A 354 4.67 29.54 -1.99
N ALA A 355 4.58 30.21 -0.85
CA ALA A 355 3.37 30.93 -0.44
C ALA A 355 2.94 32.01 -1.46
N LEU A 356 3.91 32.74 -2.05
CA LEU A 356 3.65 33.68 -3.14
C LEU A 356 3.07 32.99 -4.37
N LYS A 357 3.67 31.88 -4.83
CA LYS A 357 3.15 31.10 -5.97
C LYS A 357 1.75 30.54 -5.70
N VAL A 358 1.47 30.10 -4.46
CA VAL A 358 0.13 29.66 -4.07
C VAL A 358 -0.84 30.84 -4.16
N ARG A 359 -0.49 32.02 -3.65
CA ARG A 359 -1.32 33.23 -3.75
C ARG A 359 -1.63 33.58 -5.20
N GLU A 360 -0.63 33.57 -6.08
CA GLU A 360 -0.80 33.83 -7.51
C GLU A 360 -1.79 32.85 -8.16
N LEU A 361 -1.72 31.56 -7.82
CA LEU A 361 -2.67 30.56 -8.32
C LEU A 361 -4.09 30.81 -7.82
N LEU A 362 -4.25 31.17 -6.54
CA LEU A 362 -5.55 31.49 -5.94
C LEU A 362 -6.16 32.74 -6.58
N ASP A 363 -5.36 33.79 -6.77
CA ASP A 363 -5.78 35.05 -7.38
C ASP A 363 -6.15 34.87 -8.85
N ALA A 364 -5.51 33.91 -9.55
CA ALA A 364 -5.90 33.46 -10.88
C ALA A 364 -7.15 32.57 -10.90
N GLY A 365 -7.77 32.30 -9.75
CA GLY A 365 -9.02 31.54 -9.62
C GLY A 365 -8.85 30.04 -9.39
N THR A 366 -7.63 29.54 -9.17
CA THR A 366 -7.41 28.13 -8.83
C THR A 366 -7.97 27.85 -7.43
N PRO A 367 -8.85 26.86 -7.23
CA PRO A 367 -9.30 26.51 -5.89
C PRO A 367 -8.14 26.01 -5.02
N ALA A 368 -8.08 26.44 -3.75
CA ALA A 368 -7.03 26.02 -2.82
C ALA A 368 -6.92 24.48 -2.68
N SER A 369 -8.03 23.76 -2.81
CA SER A 369 -8.07 22.30 -2.78
C SER A 369 -7.37 21.61 -3.96
N GLN A 370 -6.99 22.36 -5.00
CA GLN A 370 -6.22 21.85 -6.16
C GLN A 370 -4.71 22.13 -6.02
N VAL A 371 -4.29 22.75 -4.92
CA VAL A 371 -2.88 23.06 -4.65
C VAL A 371 -2.39 22.18 -3.52
N ALA A 372 -1.21 21.57 -3.70
CA ALA A 372 -0.57 20.73 -2.69
C ALA A 372 0.92 21.06 -2.60
N VAL A 373 1.43 21.17 -1.38
CA VAL A 373 2.86 21.30 -1.07
C VAL A 373 3.32 19.96 -0.50
N LEU A 374 4.31 19.34 -1.13
CA LEU A 374 4.84 18.02 -0.76
C LEU A 374 6.30 18.19 -0.33
N PHE A 375 6.63 17.69 0.86
CA PHE A 375 7.98 17.74 1.44
C PHE A 375 8.43 16.36 1.90
N ARG A 376 9.74 16.18 2.10
CA ARG A 376 10.36 14.87 2.35
C ARG A 376 10.19 14.41 3.80
N THR A 377 10.21 15.35 4.74
CA THR A 377 10.13 15.10 6.19
C THR A 377 9.16 16.07 6.85
N ASN A 378 8.45 15.61 7.89
CA ASN A 378 7.49 16.46 8.60
C ASN A 378 8.13 17.68 9.26
N GLY A 379 9.44 17.65 9.57
CA GLY A 379 10.16 18.82 10.10
C GLY A 379 10.16 20.02 9.15
N GLN A 380 9.98 19.80 7.85
CA GLN A 380 9.91 20.87 6.85
C GLN A 380 8.56 21.61 6.85
N SER A 381 7.52 21.06 7.48
CA SER A 381 6.16 21.63 7.43
C SER A 381 6.07 23.01 8.08
N GLU A 382 6.79 23.21 9.19
CA GLU A 382 6.69 24.42 10.02
C GLU A 382 6.94 25.71 9.23
N ALA A 383 7.98 25.74 8.39
CA ALA A 383 8.31 26.90 7.56
C ALA A 383 7.18 27.25 6.58
N TYR A 384 6.59 26.25 5.90
CA TYR A 384 5.48 26.47 4.99
C TYR A 384 4.19 26.89 5.71
N GLU A 385 3.91 26.32 6.89
CA GLU A 385 2.75 26.70 7.71
C GLU A 385 2.81 28.17 8.12
N GLN A 386 3.99 28.63 8.56
CA GLN A 386 4.22 30.03 8.92
C GLN A 386 4.08 30.96 7.70
N ALA A 387 4.70 30.60 6.56
CA ALA A 387 4.64 31.40 5.34
C ALA A 387 3.21 31.51 4.77
N LEU A 388 2.46 30.41 4.73
CA LEU A 388 1.05 30.41 4.30
C LEU A 388 0.17 31.23 5.25
N ALA A 389 0.37 31.10 6.56
CA ALA A 389 -0.36 31.88 7.56
C ALA A 389 -0.07 33.39 7.43
N ALA A 390 1.21 33.78 7.28
CA ALA A 390 1.61 35.17 7.06
C ALA A 390 1.02 35.76 5.78
N ALA A 391 0.88 34.94 4.73
CA ALA A 391 0.21 35.31 3.49
C ALA A 391 -1.32 35.33 3.61
N GLY A 392 -1.93 34.91 4.73
CA GLY A 392 -3.39 34.81 4.88
C GLY A 392 -4.02 33.70 4.04
N ILE A 393 -3.30 32.59 3.83
CA ILE A 393 -3.75 31.43 3.04
C ILE A 393 -4.13 30.30 4.01
N GLY A 394 -5.38 29.86 3.94
CA GLY A 394 -5.83 28.68 4.69
C GLY A 394 -5.18 27.40 4.17
N TYR A 395 -4.71 26.55 5.08
CA TYR A 395 -4.06 25.27 4.74
C TYR A 395 -4.62 24.12 5.58
N GLN A 396 -4.35 22.89 5.13
CA GLN A 396 -4.61 21.67 5.87
C GLN A 396 -3.36 20.79 5.85
N LEU A 397 -2.78 20.55 7.02
CA LEU A 397 -1.68 19.60 7.18
C LEU A 397 -2.24 18.17 7.21
N ARG A 398 -1.66 17.26 6.42
CA ARG A 398 -2.00 15.83 6.41
C ARG A 398 -0.77 15.03 6.86
N GLY A 399 -0.94 14.14 7.84
CA GLY A 399 0.15 13.31 8.39
C GLY A 399 0.87 13.91 9.60
N GLY A 400 0.35 15.00 10.18
CA GLY A 400 0.84 15.61 11.43
C GLY A 400 0.13 15.14 12.71
N GLU A 401 -0.93 14.32 12.60
CA GLU A 401 -1.52 13.68 13.78
C GLU A 401 -0.56 12.62 14.32
N ARG A 402 -0.27 12.73 15.63
CA ARG A 402 0.57 11.79 16.38
C ARG A 402 0.02 10.37 16.15
N PHE A 403 0.84 9.53 15.54
CA PHE A 403 0.64 8.09 15.50
C PHE A 403 0.42 7.50 16.87
#